data_AF-A0A9K3N8N7-F1
#
_entry.id   AF-A0A9K3N8N7-F1
#
_cell.length_a   1.000
_cell.length_b   1.000
_cell.length_c   1.000
_cell.angle_alpha   90.00
_cell.angle_beta   90.00
_cell.angle_gamma   90.00
#
_symmetry.space_group_name_H-M   'P 1'
#
loop_
_entity.id
_entity.type
_entity.pdbx_description
1 polymer ?
#
loop_
_entity_poly.entity_id
_entity_poly.type
_entity_poly.pdbx_seq_one_letter_code
_entity_poly.pdbx_strand_id
1 'polypeptide(L)'
;MLMLTDCSSCRTPLQLPSGASSVRCTVCRAVTPVALAPAPAPSPDNGLLSFGQTPSVSGRKRAVICGVSYKGTKFELNGSINDANCMKYLLVNTFKFPESSILMLTGKIYANFYFTSQALHFYKN
;
A
#
# COMPACT_ATOMS: atom_id res chain seq x y z
N MET A 1 8.75 -19.25 27.93
CA MET A 1 8.27 -18.16 28.79
C MET A 1 7.31 -17.31 27.95
N LEU A 2 6.07 -17.09 28.39
CA LEU A 2 5.13 -16.26 27.63
C LEU A 2 5.29 -14.81 28.07
N MET A 3 5.44 -13.90 27.11
CA MET A 3 5.45 -12.47 27.39
C MET A 3 4.04 -11.93 27.20
N LEU A 4 3.59 -11.09 28.14
CA LEU A 4 2.33 -10.37 28.04
C LEU A 4 2.62 -8.95 27.54
N THR A 5 1.91 -8.51 26.50
CA THR A 5 1.97 -7.14 26.01
C THR A 5 0.58 -6.72 25.55
N ASP A 6 0.19 -5.48 25.84
CA ASP A 6 -1.12 -4.98 25.43
C ASP A 6 -1.14 -4.55 23.97
N CYS A 7 -2.26 -4.78 23.30
CA CYS A 7 -2.47 -4.27 21.96
C CYS A 7 -2.35 -2.73 21.93
N SER A 8 -1.58 -2.21 20.98
CA SER A 8 -1.39 -0.75 20.79
C SER A 8 -2.67 0.03 20.46
N SER A 9 -3.75 -0.66 20.06
CA SER A 9 -5.01 -0.03 19.66
C SER A 9 -6.13 -0.27 20.69
N CYS A 10 -6.50 -1.53 20.96
CA CYS A 10 -7.64 -1.85 21.83
C CYS A 10 -7.25 -2.24 23.26
N ARG A 11 -5.95 -2.15 23.62
CA ARG A 11 -5.41 -2.47 24.95
C ARG A 11 -5.66 -3.91 25.44
N THR A 12 -6.20 -4.80 24.60
CA THR A 12 -6.38 -6.21 24.95
C THR A 12 -5.02 -6.87 25.18
N PRO A 13 -4.83 -7.61 26.29
CA PRO A 13 -3.58 -8.31 26.57
C PRO A 13 -3.33 -9.43 25.54
N LEU A 14 -2.12 -9.51 25.02
CA LEU A 14 -1.69 -10.49 24.02
C LEU A 14 -0.62 -11.40 24.62
N GLN A 15 -0.71 -12.70 24.35
CA GLN A 15 0.32 -13.69 24.71
C GLN A 15 1.26 -13.90 23.53
N LEU A 16 2.56 -13.85 23.79
CA LEU A 16 3.57 -14.09 22.77
C LEU A 16 4.58 -15.14 23.21
N PRO A 17 5.03 -16.02 22.28
CA PRO A 17 6.20 -16.85 22.51
C PRO A 17 7.47 -15.99 22.57
N SER A 18 8.45 -16.43 23.34
CA SER A 18 9.79 -15.82 23.40
C SER A 18 10.39 -15.71 22.00
N GLY A 19 10.78 -14.50 21.59
CA GLY A 19 11.41 -14.23 20.28
C GLY A 19 10.48 -13.70 19.19
N ALA A 20 9.18 -13.55 19.46
CA ALA A 20 8.29 -12.84 18.54
C ALA A 20 8.63 -11.34 18.50
N SER A 21 8.85 -10.80 17.30
CA SER A 21 9.12 -9.37 17.07
C SER A 21 7.86 -8.52 16.88
N SER A 22 6.72 -9.16 16.60
CA SER A 22 5.42 -8.52 16.47
C SER A 22 4.28 -9.50 16.72
N VAL A 23 3.11 -8.96 17.06
CA VAL A 23 1.87 -9.74 17.22
C VAL A 23 0.69 -9.02 16.60
N ARG A 24 -0.21 -9.76 15.96
CA ARG A 24 -1.49 -9.25 15.47
C ARG A 24 -2.57 -9.52 16.50
N CYS A 25 -3.29 -8.47 16.91
CA CYS A 25 -4.43 -8.60 17.80
C CYS A 25 -5.58 -9.36 17.13
N THR A 26 -6.17 -10.34 17.81
CA THR A 26 -7.34 -11.09 17.31
C THR A 26 -8.63 -10.28 17.36
N VAL A 27 -8.70 -9.25 18.21
CA VAL A 27 -9.88 -8.40 18.40
C VAL A 27 -9.95 -7.30 17.33
N CYS A 28 -8.91 -6.45 17.23
CA CYS A 28 -8.91 -5.27 16.35
C CYS A 28 -8.00 -5.39 15.13
N ARG A 29 -7.28 -6.51 14.97
CA ARG A 29 -6.31 -6.77 13.87
C ARG A 29 -5.10 -5.84 13.80
N ALA A 30 -4.93 -4.92 14.76
CA ALA A 30 -3.74 -4.09 14.86
C ALA A 30 -2.48 -4.94 15.10
N VAL A 31 -1.38 -4.57 14.44
CA VAL A 31 -0.05 -5.19 14.64
C VAL A 31 0.70 -4.38 15.68
N THR A 32 1.09 -5.03 16.77
CA THR A 32 1.87 -4.42 17.87
C THR A 32 3.31 -4.93 17.77
N PRO A 33 4.31 -4.05 17.54
CA PRO A 33 5.71 -4.44 17.60
C PRO A 33 6.10 -4.71 19.05
N VAL A 34 6.87 -5.77 19.27
CA VAL A 34 7.41 -6.12 20.58
C VAL A 34 8.75 -5.43 20.69
N ALA A 35 8.81 -4.32 21.42
CA ALA A 35 10.06 -3.63 21.68
C ALA A 35 10.92 -4.50 22.59
N LEU A 36 11.91 -5.18 22.02
CA LEU A 36 13.04 -5.71 22.78
C LEU A 36 13.74 -4.51 23.42
N ALA A 37 14.10 -4.62 24.69
CA ALA A 37 14.63 -3.55 25.54
C ALA A 37 15.69 -2.68 24.82
N PRO A 38 15.73 -1.36 25.09
CA PRO A 38 16.62 -0.46 24.39
C PRO A 38 18.09 -0.78 24.69
N ALA A 39 18.89 -0.94 23.64
CA ALA A 39 20.34 -0.93 23.74
C ALA A 39 20.81 0.44 24.33
N PRO A 40 21.93 0.46 25.08
CA PRO A 40 22.40 1.68 25.75
C PRO A 40 22.67 2.81 24.73
N ALA A 41 22.15 3.99 25.04
CA ALA A 41 22.15 5.17 24.17
C ALA A 41 23.58 5.72 23.94
N PRO A 42 23.94 6.13 22.70
CA PRO A 42 25.04 7.07 22.50
C PRO A 42 24.57 8.53 22.72
N SER A 43 25.52 9.32 23.19
CA SER A 43 25.51 10.70 23.71
C SER A 43 24.67 11.78 22.98
N PRO A 44 24.41 12.94 23.63
CA PRO A 44 23.52 13.97 23.10
C PRO A 44 24.30 14.91 22.19
N ASP A 45 24.08 14.79 20.89
CA ASP A 45 24.36 15.89 19.96
C ASP A 45 23.05 16.34 19.32
N ASN A 46 22.83 17.65 19.40
CA ASN A 46 21.61 18.38 19.03
C ASN A 46 21.24 18.18 17.55
N GLY A 47 20.62 17.05 17.23
CA GLY A 47 19.92 16.81 15.98
C GLY A 47 18.43 16.79 16.24
N LEU A 48 17.72 17.81 15.75
CA LEU A 48 16.26 17.85 15.68
C LEU A 48 15.77 16.72 14.75
N LEU A 49 15.71 15.49 15.26
CA LEU A 49 15.18 14.33 14.54
C LEU A 49 13.79 14.01 15.08
N SER A 50 12.81 14.58 14.38
CA SER A 50 11.43 14.11 14.19
C SER A 50 11.07 12.78 14.88
N PHE A 51 10.77 12.84 16.18
CA PHE A 51 10.04 11.78 16.88
C PHE A 51 8.63 11.70 16.31
N GLY A 52 8.27 10.59 15.65
CA GLY A 52 6.87 10.27 15.37
C GLY A 52 6.50 9.83 13.96
N GLN A 53 7.44 9.46 13.08
CA GLN A 53 7.04 8.72 11.88
C GLN A 53 6.90 7.24 12.23
N THR A 54 5.67 6.82 12.50
CA THR A 54 5.24 5.45 12.20
C THR A 54 5.76 5.08 10.81
N PRO A 55 6.15 3.83 10.53
CA PRO A 55 6.43 3.44 9.16
C PRO A 55 5.14 3.72 8.39
N SER A 56 5.17 4.81 7.63
CA SER A 56 4.13 5.13 6.69
C SER A 56 4.08 3.92 5.77
N VAL A 57 3.11 3.04 5.97
CA VAL A 57 2.80 1.93 5.07
C VAL A 57 2.62 2.46 3.64
N SER A 58 2.37 3.78 3.50
CA SER A 58 2.53 4.53 2.27
C SER A 58 4.01 4.80 1.97
N GLY A 59 4.71 3.80 1.45
CA GLY A 59 5.84 4.04 0.52
C GLY A 59 5.35 4.77 -0.75
N ARG A 60 6.19 4.85 -1.79
CA ARG A 60 5.77 5.36 -3.11
C ARG A 60 4.65 4.47 -3.69
N LYS A 61 3.40 4.89 -3.49
CA LYS A 61 2.19 4.23 -4.04
C LYS A 61 2.19 4.37 -5.56
N ARG A 62 2.20 3.24 -6.27
CA ARG A 62 2.11 3.15 -7.74
C ARG A 62 1.14 2.04 -8.11
N ALA A 63 0.36 2.22 -9.16
CA ALA A 63 -0.57 1.21 -9.64
C ALA A 63 -0.61 1.16 -11.16
N VAL A 64 -0.86 -0.02 -11.71
CA VAL A 64 -1.27 -0.22 -13.09
C VAL A 64 -2.65 -0.84 -13.07
N ILE A 65 -3.59 -0.27 -13.82
CA ILE A 65 -4.96 -0.76 -13.94
C ILE A 65 -5.21 -1.11 -15.39
N CYS A 66 -5.67 -2.32 -15.66
CA CYS A 66 -6.01 -2.77 -17.01
C CYS A 66 -7.51 -3.02 -17.12
N GLY A 67 -8.13 -2.51 -18.18
CA GLY A 67 -9.51 -2.82 -18.55
C GLY A 67 -9.57 -3.26 -20.00
N VAL A 68 -9.92 -4.52 -20.24
CA VAL A 68 -9.98 -5.09 -21.60
C VAL A 68 -11.41 -5.49 -21.90
N SER A 69 -12.01 -4.85 -22.90
CA SER A 69 -13.39 -5.12 -23.31
C SER A 69 -13.52 -5.94 -24.58
N TYR A 70 -12.41 -6.25 -25.27
CA TYR A 70 -12.40 -7.01 -26.53
C TYR A 70 -13.50 -6.59 -27.53
N LYS A 71 -13.77 -5.28 -27.62
CA LYS A 71 -14.87 -4.72 -28.43
C LYS A 71 -14.73 -5.16 -29.88
N GLY A 72 -15.83 -5.61 -30.48
CA GLY A 72 -15.87 -6.09 -31.87
C GLY A 72 -15.31 -7.51 -32.06
N THR A 73 -15.12 -8.28 -30.99
CA THR A 73 -14.73 -9.69 -31.07
C THR A 73 -15.82 -10.60 -30.52
N LYS A 74 -15.72 -11.91 -30.80
CA LYS A 74 -16.61 -12.93 -30.21
C LYS A 74 -16.52 -13.05 -28.67
N PHE A 75 -15.53 -12.42 -28.05
CA PHE A 75 -15.30 -12.45 -26.61
C PHE A 75 -15.50 -11.07 -25.96
N GLU A 76 -16.34 -10.24 -26.57
CA GLU A 76 -16.61 -8.89 -26.07
C GLU A 76 -17.10 -8.91 -24.62
N LEU A 77 -16.48 -8.08 -23.78
CA LEU A 77 -16.81 -7.90 -22.38
C LEU A 77 -17.34 -6.49 -22.14
N ASN A 78 -18.52 -6.43 -21.54
CA ASN A 78 -19.12 -5.19 -21.08
C ASN A 78 -18.70 -4.90 -19.63
N GLY A 79 -18.54 -3.63 -19.29
CA GLY A 79 -18.25 -3.22 -17.91
C GLY A 79 -16.75 -3.15 -17.54
N SER A 80 -15.87 -3.90 -18.19
CA SER A 80 -14.45 -3.97 -17.79
C SER A 80 -13.72 -2.61 -17.76
N ILE A 81 -14.07 -1.67 -18.65
CA ILE A 81 -13.52 -0.30 -18.61
C ILE A 81 -14.10 0.50 -17.43
N ASN A 82 -15.38 0.30 -17.14
CA ASN A 82 -16.02 0.94 -15.99
C ASN A 82 -15.38 0.46 -14.68
N ASP A 83 -15.14 -0.84 -14.55
CA ASP A 83 -14.52 -1.43 -13.36
C ASP A 83 -13.11 -0.86 -13.14
N ALA A 84 -12.34 -0.68 -14.22
CA ALA A 84 -11.04 -0.02 -14.18
C ALA A 84 -11.13 1.43 -13.68
N ASN A 85 -12.15 2.19 -14.11
CA ASN A 85 -12.39 3.55 -13.64
C ASN A 85 -12.80 3.57 -12.16
N CYS A 86 -13.69 2.67 -11.74
CA CYS A 86 -14.07 2.52 -10.34
C CYS A 86 -12.85 2.17 -9.47
N MET A 87 -11.94 1.33 -9.97
CA MET A 87 -10.70 1.01 -9.27
C MET A 87 -9.77 2.21 -9.15
N LYS A 88 -9.61 3.02 -10.21
CA LYS A 88 -8.86 4.28 -10.14
C LYS A 88 -9.47 5.21 -9.10
N TYR A 89 -10.80 5.37 -9.10
CA TYR A 89 -11.51 6.21 -8.14
C TYR A 89 -11.25 5.75 -6.70
N LEU A 90 -11.31 4.45 -6.43
CA LEU A 90 -11.04 3.88 -5.12
C LEU A 90 -9.59 4.16 -4.68
N LEU A 91 -8.62 3.94 -5.56
CA LEU A 91 -7.20 4.15 -5.25
C LEU A 91 -6.88 5.62 -4.94
N VAL A 92 -7.43 6.56 -5.71
CA VAL A 92 -7.22 8.00 -5.50
C VAL A 92 -7.96 8.48 -4.25
N ASN A 93 -9.26 8.24 -4.15
CA ASN A 93 -10.11 8.90 -3.16
C ASN A 93 -10.05 8.22 -1.79
N THR A 94 -9.95 6.90 -1.75
CA THR A 94 -9.94 6.14 -0.50
C THR A 94 -8.52 5.86 -0.06
N PHE A 95 -7.68 5.31 -0.94
CA PHE A 95 -6.33 4.91 -0.58
C PHE A 95 -5.26 5.99 -0.78
N LYS A 96 -5.65 7.18 -1.26
CA LYS A 96 -4.78 8.36 -1.40
C LYS A 96 -3.53 8.07 -2.24
N PHE A 97 -3.72 7.37 -3.37
CA PHE A 97 -2.70 7.29 -4.41
C PHE A 97 -2.63 8.64 -5.13
N PRO A 98 -1.43 9.20 -5.37
CA PRO A 98 -1.27 10.29 -6.33
C PRO A 98 -1.79 9.85 -7.70
N GLU A 99 -2.62 10.65 -8.35
CA GLU A 99 -3.17 10.26 -9.65
C GLU A 99 -2.06 10.05 -10.70
N SER A 100 -0.99 10.85 -10.63
CA SER A 100 0.20 10.75 -11.50
C SER A 100 0.98 9.44 -11.34
N SER A 101 0.69 8.64 -10.31
CA SER A 101 1.35 7.34 -10.09
C SER A 101 0.49 6.13 -10.51
N ILE A 102 -0.67 6.37 -11.14
CA ILE A 102 -1.58 5.33 -11.62
C ILE A 102 -1.60 5.33 -13.15
N LEU A 103 -1.13 4.24 -13.77
CA LEU A 103 -1.20 4.02 -15.22
C LEU A 103 -2.45 3.21 -15.57
N MET A 104 -3.29 3.73 -16.47
CA MET A 104 -4.45 2.99 -16.99
C MET A 104 -4.18 2.44 -18.39
N LEU A 105 -4.44 1.15 -18.60
CA LEU A 105 -4.35 0.45 -19.87
C LEU A 105 -5.75 -0.03 -20.27
N THR A 106 -6.54 0.84 -20.93
CA THR A 106 -7.91 0.53 -21.34
C THR A 106 -8.09 0.60 -22.87
N GLY A 107 -8.92 -0.29 -23.41
CA GLY A 107 -9.10 -0.51 -24.85
C GLY A 107 -9.83 0.57 -25.67
N LYS A 108 -9.78 1.85 -25.28
CA LYS A 108 -10.28 2.98 -26.10
C LYS A 108 -9.15 3.59 -26.95
N ILE A 109 -8.41 2.78 -27.70
CA ILE A 109 -7.38 3.27 -28.61
C ILE A 109 -7.92 3.23 -30.04
N TYR A 110 -8.73 4.22 -30.40
CA TYR A 110 -8.73 4.76 -31.77
C TYR A 110 -8.82 6.28 -31.66
N ALA A 111 -7.85 6.96 -32.29
CA ALA A 111 -7.61 8.43 -32.36
C ALA A 111 -6.73 9.07 -31.24
N ASN A 112 -5.41 8.98 -31.49
CA ASN A 112 -4.35 9.97 -31.25
C ASN A 112 -3.94 10.44 -29.83
N PHE A 113 -2.66 10.12 -29.55
CA PHE A 113 -1.65 10.87 -28.78
C PHE A 113 -1.84 11.03 -27.26
N TYR A 114 -1.55 9.96 -26.50
CA TYR A 114 -0.60 9.98 -25.36
C TYR A 114 0.01 8.59 -25.12
N PHE A 115 0.25 7.84 -26.20
CA PHE A 115 1.17 6.71 -26.17
C PHE A 115 2.61 7.24 -26.34
N THR A 116 3.09 8.06 -25.41
CA THR A 116 4.47 8.54 -25.45
C THR A 116 5.08 8.54 -24.05
N SER A 117 6.18 7.80 -23.94
CA SER A 117 7.23 7.80 -22.91
C SER A 117 7.06 7.00 -21.61
N GLN A 118 5.94 7.04 -20.86
CA GLN A 118 5.95 6.44 -19.50
C GLN A 118 5.77 4.91 -19.44
N ALA A 119 4.96 4.30 -20.30
CA ALA A 119 4.72 2.85 -20.25
C ALA A 119 5.91 2.03 -20.81
N LEU A 120 6.61 2.52 -21.83
CA LEU A 120 7.78 1.88 -22.43
C LEU A 120 9.01 1.89 -21.51
N HIS A 121 9.11 2.87 -20.59
CA HIS A 121 10.17 2.92 -19.59
C HIS A 121 9.93 1.94 -18.42
N PHE A 122 8.68 1.53 -18.21
CA PHE A 122 8.32 0.54 -17.19
C PHE A 122 8.56 -0.91 -17.67
N TYR A 123 8.43 -1.18 -18.97
CA TYR A 123 8.62 -2.53 -19.53
C TYR A 123 10.09 -2.87 -19.86
N LYS A 124 11.02 -1.91 -19.68
CA LYS A 124 12.46 -2.07 -19.97
C LYS A 124 13.34 -2.20 -18.71
N ASN A 125 12.76 -2.41 -17.52
CA ASN A 125 13.52 -2.72 -16.30
C ASN A 125 13.03 -4.04 -15.70
#